data_AF-A0A6L7YNJ1-F1
#
_entry.id   AF-A0A6L7YNJ1-F1
#
_cell.length_a   1.000
_cell.length_b   1.000
_cell.length_c   1.000
_cell.angle_alpha   90.00
_cell.angle_beta   90.00
_cell.angle_gamma   90.00
#
_symmetry.space_group_name_H-M   'P 1'
#
loop_
_entity.id
_entity.type
_entity.pdbx_description
1 polymer ?
#
loop_
_entity_poly.entity_id
_entity_poly.type
_entity_poly.pdbx_seq_one_letter_code
_entity_poly.pdbx_strand_id
1 'polypeptide(L)'
;MPLPTSSGLALKEWAVAVRALSKGKQILILRKGGIDRSDKEFRVVHPSFLLYPTYEHQRQDLVTASNHADLQQSLSENGSHERVKLQYWCEVTDKFEVSEQNALDRVAPYHIWTTDYANKRLHWRPKQPLT
;
A
#
# COMPACT_ATOMS: atom_id res chain seq x y z
N MET A 1 15.76 15.89 5.52
CA MET A 1 16.08 14.94 6.63
C MET A 1 17.01 13.88 6.07
N PRO A 2 18.12 13.52 6.73
CA PRO A 2 18.99 12.45 6.25
C PRO A 2 18.30 11.09 6.39
N LEU A 3 18.49 10.19 5.43
CA LEU A 3 17.98 8.81 5.50
C LEU A 3 18.66 8.06 6.66
N PRO A 4 17.94 7.19 7.39
CA PRO A 4 18.56 6.39 8.44
C PRO A 4 19.61 5.44 7.85
N THR A 5 20.71 5.23 8.58
CA THR A 5 21.82 4.36 8.14
C THR A 5 21.50 2.86 8.26
N SER A 6 20.43 2.51 8.96
CA SER A 6 19.94 1.13 9.12
C SER A 6 18.43 1.11 9.44
N SER A 7 17.73 0.07 9.01
CA SER A 7 16.34 -0.22 9.40
C SER A 7 16.16 -1.72 9.65
N GLY A 8 15.53 -2.09 10.77
CA GLY A 8 15.12 -3.46 11.07
C GLY A 8 13.68 -3.78 10.65
N LEU A 9 12.99 -2.84 10.01
CA LEU A 9 11.57 -2.94 9.69
C LEU A 9 11.31 -2.70 8.21
N ALA A 10 10.41 -3.51 7.66
CA ALA A 10 9.92 -3.34 6.31
C ALA A 10 8.42 -3.64 6.21
N LEU A 11 7.70 -2.80 5.47
CA LEU A 11 6.30 -3.03 5.13
C LEU A 11 6.22 -3.87 3.85
N LYS A 12 5.65 -5.07 3.96
CA LYS A 12 5.30 -5.91 2.81
C LYS A 12 4.16 -5.27 2.02
N GLU A 13 4.39 -5.05 0.73
CA GLU A 13 3.43 -4.44 -0.19
C GLU A 13 3.66 -4.92 -1.64
N TRP A 14 2.63 -4.87 -2.49
CA TRP A 14 2.76 -5.25 -3.90
C TRP A 14 3.80 -4.39 -4.63
N ALA A 15 4.62 -5.03 -5.47
CA ALA A 15 5.71 -4.37 -6.18
C ALA A 15 5.20 -3.19 -7.04
N VAL A 16 4.04 -3.31 -7.68
CA VAL A 16 3.39 -2.20 -8.41
C VAL A 16 3.03 -1.02 -7.50
N ALA A 17 2.57 -1.28 -6.28
CA ALA A 17 2.23 -0.23 -5.31
C ALA A 17 3.51 0.43 -4.74
N VAL A 18 4.55 -0.35 -4.46
CA VAL A 18 5.88 0.18 -4.09
C VAL A 18 6.42 1.09 -5.18
N ARG A 19 6.30 0.69 -6.44
CA ARG A 19 6.69 1.50 -7.60
C ARG A 19 5.86 2.77 -7.76
N ALA A 20 4.57 2.71 -7.48
CA ALA A 20 3.71 3.89 -7.51
C ALA A 20 4.07 4.89 -6.39
N LEU A 21 4.36 4.39 -5.19
CA LEU A 21 4.84 5.17 -4.06
C LEU A 21 6.18 5.85 -4.38
N SER A 22 7.14 5.12 -4.96
CA SER A 22 8.46 5.69 -5.28
C SER A 22 8.43 6.78 -6.35
N LYS A 23 7.41 6.76 -7.22
CA LYS A 23 7.18 7.78 -8.26
C LYS A 23 6.28 8.94 -7.81
N GLY A 24 5.79 8.91 -6.56
CA GLY A 24 4.77 9.87 -6.08
C GLY A 24 3.41 9.77 -6.79
N LYS A 25 3.18 8.71 -7.58
CA LYS A 25 1.87 8.44 -8.21
C LYS A 25 0.84 7.98 -7.19
N GLN A 26 1.31 7.25 -6.17
CA GLN A 26 0.56 6.94 -4.97
C GLN A 26 1.23 7.63 -3.79
N ILE A 27 0.44 8.20 -2.88
CA ILE A 27 0.96 8.90 -1.69
C ILE A 27 0.32 8.42 -0.39
N LEU A 28 -0.56 7.43 -0.46
CA LEU A 28 -1.27 6.84 0.67
C LEU A 28 -1.35 5.32 0.53
N ILE A 29 -1.66 4.64 1.63
CA ILE A 29 -1.85 3.18 1.66
C ILE A 29 -3.17 2.89 2.39
N LEU A 30 -4.09 2.20 1.71
CA LEU A 30 -5.37 1.80 2.29
C LEU A 30 -5.22 0.56 3.19
N ARG A 31 -5.42 0.74 4.49
CA ARG A 31 -5.29 -0.27 5.54
C ARG A 31 -6.60 -0.50 6.25
N LYS A 32 -6.81 -1.74 6.70
CA LYS A 32 -8.05 -2.16 7.35
C LYS A 32 -7.73 -3.23 8.38
N GLY A 33 -8.15 -3.00 9.62
CA GLY A 33 -7.89 -3.89 10.77
C GLY A 33 -6.47 -3.81 11.33
N GLY A 34 -6.20 -4.53 12.42
CA GLY A 34 -4.88 -4.76 13.02
C GLY A 34 -4.32 -6.16 12.72
N ILE A 35 -3.05 -6.40 13.08
CA ILE A 35 -2.33 -7.66 12.81
C ILE A 35 -2.92 -8.82 13.63
N ASP A 36 -3.33 -8.55 14.87
CA ASP A 36 -3.97 -9.52 15.76
C ASP A 36 -5.49 -9.48 15.62
N ARG A 37 -6.17 -10.63 15.74
CA ARG A 37 -7.63 -10.71 15.76
C ARG A 37 -8.25 -9.95 16.94
N SER A 38 -7.49 -9.78 18.03
CA SER A 38 -7.88 -8.97 19.20
C SER A 38 -7.76 -7.48 18.95
N ASP A 39 -6.85 -7.05 18.07
CA ASP A 39 -6.69 -5.66 17.65
C ASP A 39 -7.78 -5.30 16.63
N LYS A 40 -8.82 -4.65 17.14
CA LYS A 40 -9.94 -4.18 16.31
C LYS A 40 -9.55 -3.04 15.38
N GLU A 41 -8.45 -2.33 15.66
CA GLU A 41 -8.08 -1.09 14.98
C GLU A 41 -6.66 -1.16 14.40
N PHE A 42 -6.45 -0.48 13.27
CA PHE A 42 -5.12 -0.31 12.70
C PHE A 42 -4.32 0.73 13.50
N ARG A 43 -3.06 0.41 13.82
CA ARG A 43 -2.13 1.30 14.52
C ARG A 43 -0.82 1.38 13.77
N VAL A 44 -0.29 2.61 13.63
CA VAL A 44 1.07 2.85 13.15
C VAL A 44 2.02 2.66 14.34
N VAL A 45 2.42 1.41 14.58
CA VAL A 45 3.38 1.08 15.66
C VAL A 45 4.79 1.55 15.31
N HIS A 46 5.11 1.56 14.01
CA HIS A 46 6.40 1.99 13.49
C HIS A 46 6.15 3.02 12.38
N PRO A 47 6.44 4.31 12.62
CA PRO A 47 6.16 5.37 11.64
C PRO A 47 7.17 5.39 10.50
N SER A 48 8.27 4.65 10.58
CA SER A 48 9.29 4.61 9.53
C SER A 48 9.71 3.17 9.24
N PHE A 49 9.81 2.83 7.96
CA PHE A 49 10.13 1.48 7.51
C PHE A 49 10.64 1.47 6.07
N LEU A 50 11.31 0.38 5.69
CA LEU A 50 11.58 0.09 4.28
C LEU A 50 10.33 -0.45 3.58
N LEU A 51 10.23 -0.31 2.27
CA LEU A 51 9.22 -1.02 1.47
C LEU A 51 9.78 -2.36 1.00
N TYR A 52 9.10 -3.44 1.34
CA TYR A 52 9.37 -4.79 0.85
C TYR A 52 8.43 -5.06 -0.34
N PRO A 53 8.93 -5.03 -1.59
CA PRO A 53 8.12 -5.34 -2.76
C PRO A 53 7.86 -6.85 -2.86
N THR A 54 6.60 -7.22 -3.02
CA THR A 54 6.20 -8.60 -3.33
C THR A 54 5.54 -8.70 -4.69
N TYR A 55 5.98 -9.71 -5.44
CA TYR A 55 5.60 -9.89 -6.83
C TYR A 55 4.55 -10.98 -7.03
N GLU A 56 4.34 -11.83 -6.02
CA GLU A 56 3.37 -12.91 -6.02
C GLU A 56 1.93 -12.39 -5.95
N HIS A 57 1.04 -13.02 -6.72
CA HIS A 57 -0.41 -12.79 -6.70
C HIS A 57 -0.85 -11.34 -6.97
N GLN A 58 -0.03 -10.53 -7.64
CA GLN A 58 -0.47 -9.20 -8.09
C GLN A 58 -1.59 -9.36 -9.13
N ARG A 59 -2.73 -8.73 -8.87
CA ARG A 59 -3.94 -8.87 -9.69
C ARG A 59 -4.21 -7.61 -10.50
N GLN A 60 -4.23 -7.76 -11.82
CA GLN A 60 -4.49 -6.65 -12.74
C GLN A 60 -5.87 -6.03 -12.58
N ASP A 61 -6.89 -6.82 -12.22
CA ASP A 61 -8.26 -6.34 -12.04
C ASP A 61 -8.44 -5.44 -10.81
N LEU A 62 -7.47 -5.42 -9.89
CA LEU A 62 -7.49 -4.53 -8.72
C LEU A 62 -6.75 -3.21 -8.95
N VAL A 63 -6.01 -3.09 -10.06
CA VAL A 63 -5.19 -1.93 -10.42
C VAL A 63 -5.87 -1.16 -11.55
N THR A 64 -5.88 0.17 -11.49
CA THR A 64 -6.46 1.00 -12.56
C THR A 64 -5.76 0.76 -13.89
N ALA A 65 -6.50 0.87 -15.00
CA ALA A 65 -5.97 0.64 -16.35
C ALA A 65 -4.74 1.50 -16.66
N SER A 66 -4.72 2.76 -16.18
CA SER A 66 -3.59 3.68 -16.32
C SER A 66 -2.29 3.19 -15.68
N ASN A 67 -2.35 2.25 -14.74
CA ASN A 67 -1.20 1.69 -14.03
C ASN A 67 -0.87 0.24 -14.47
N HIS A 68 -1.55 -0.31 -15.49
CA HIS A 68 -1.27 -1.66 -15.98
C HIS A 68 0.14 -1.82 -16.56
N ALA A 69 0.68 -0.79 -17.22
CA ALA A 69 2.06 -0.81 -17.70
C ALA A 69 3.08 -0.94 -16.56
N ASP A 70 2.87 -0.22 -15.45
CA ASP A 70 3.72 -0.33 -14.27
C ASP A 70 3.56 -1.70 -13.57
N LEU A 71 2.35 -2.28 -13.59
CA LEU A 71 2.12 -3.65 -13.10
C LEU A 71 2.89 -4.68 -13.93
N GLN A 72 2.75 -4.64 -15.25
CA GLN A 72 3.44 -5.57 -16.15
C GLN A 72 4.96 -5.48 -16.02
N GLN A 73 5.48 -4.25 -15.90
CA GLN A 73 6.89 -4.05 -15.60
C GLN A 73 7.30 -4.65 -14.25
N SER A 74 6.50 -4.47 -13.20
CA SER A 74 6.82 -5.08 -11.90
C SER A 74 6.84 -6.61 -11.98
N LEU A 75 5.96 -7.21 -12.76
CA LEU A 75 5.89 -8.66 -12.95
C LEU A 75 7.08 -9.20 -13.74
N SER A 76 7.59 -8.47 -14.74
CA SER A 76 8.79 -8.88 -15.48
C SER A 76 10.07 -8.75 -14.65
N GLU A 77 10.09 -7.85 -13.68
CA GLU A 77 11.19 -7.68 -12.72
C GLU A 77 11.26 -8.84 -11.69
N ASN A 78 10.23 -9.69 -11.58
CA ASN A 78 10.13 -10.84 -10.66
C ASN A 78 11.02 -12.06 -11.04
N GLY A 79 12.09 -11.86 -11.80
CA GLY A 79 12.96 -12.96 -12.25
C GLY A 79 13.70 -13.63 -11.10
N SER A 80 13.18 -14.76 -10.58
CA SER A 80 13.85 -15.76 -9.73
C SER A 80 14.90 -15.20 -8.75
N HIS A 81 14.57 -14.15 -8.00
CA HIS A 81 15.57 -13.53 -7.16
C HIS A 81 15.75 -14.35 -5.88
N GLU A 82 16.93 -14.97 -5.72
CA GLU A 82 17.38 -15.48 -4.41
C GLU A 82 17.48 -14.36 -3.35
N ARG A 83 17.44 -13.09 -3.78
CA ARG A 83 17.63 -11.90 -2.94
C ARG A 83 16.62 -10.81 -3.26
N VAL A 84 15.94 -10.30 -2.25
CA VAL A 84 15.04 -9.14 -2.39
C VAL A 84 15.82 -7.84 -2.18
N LYS A 85 15.63 -6.86 -3.07
CA LYS A 85 16.24 -5.53 -2.96
C LYS A 85 15.25 -4.54 -2.33
N LEU A 86 15.57 -4.05 -1.13
CA LEU A 86 14.81 -3.00 -0.44
C LEU A 86 15.41 -1.64 -0.79
N GLN A 87 14.73 -0.86 -1.64
CA GLN A 87 15.27 0.39 -2.21
C GLN A 87 14.70 1.66 -1.57
N TYR A 88 13.49 1.57 -1.02
CA TYR A 88 12.72 2.74 -0.62
C TYR A 88 12.49 2.70 0.88
N TRP A 89 12.76 3.83 1.52
CA TRP A 89 12.42 4.10 2.90
C TRP A 89 11.25 5.08 2.92
N CYS A 90 10.32 4.86 3.83
CA CYS A 90 9.14 5.70 3.99
C CYS A 90 8.98 6.11 5.45
N GLU A 91 8.41 7.29 5.63
CA GLU A 91 7.92 7.80 6.89
C GLU A 91 6.42 8.12 6.74
N VAL A 92 5.63 7.69 7.70
CA VAL A 92 4.21 8.00 7.81
C VAL A 92 4.08 9.36 8.47
N THR A 93 3.59 10.35 7.73
CA THR A 93 3.37 11.71 8.25
C THR A 93 2.02 11.82 8.95
N ASP A 94 1.00 11.18 8.38
CA ASP A 94 -0.39 11.32 8.80
C ASP A 94 -1.14 9.99 8.74
N LYS A 95 -2.18 9.87 9.58
CA LYS A 95 -3.12 8.75 9.60
C LYS A 95 -4.54 9.33 9.60
N PHE A 96 -5.36 8.91 8.65
CA PHE A 96 -6.76 9.36 8.53
C PHE A 96 -7.70 8.17 8.63
N GLU A 97 -8.91 8.41 9.12
CA GLU A 97 -9.96 7.39 9.16
C GLU A 97 -11.07 7.77 8.18
N VAL A 98 -11.45 6.81 7.33
CA VAL A 98 -12.45 6.95 6.28
C VAL A 98 -13.57 5.95 6.53
N SER A 99 -14.76 6.47 6.82
CA SER A 99 -15.98 5.67 7.04
C SER A 99 -17.04 5.89 5.96
N GLU A 100 -16.90 6.94 5.14
CA GLU A 100 -17.89 7.37 4.17
C GLU A 100 -17.35 7.29 2.74
N GLN A 101 -18.23 6.92 1.80
CA GLN A 101 -17.88 6.77 0.39
C GLN A 101 -17.30 8.08 -0.21
N ASN A 102 -17.90 9.24 0.12
CA ASN A 102 -17.43 10.53 -0.38
C ASN A 102 -15.97 10.82 0.01
N ALA A 103 -15.58 10.48 1.24
CA ALA A 103 -14.20 10.65 1.69
C ALA A 103 -13.23 9.71 0.95
N LEU A 104 -13.66 8.48 0.64
CA LEU A 104 -12.89 7.56 -0.19
C LEU A 104 -12.73 8.06 -1.63
N ASP A 105 -13.80 8.58 -2.23
CA ASP A 105 -13.77 9.11 -3.60
C ASP A 105 -12.80 10.28 -3.75
N ARG A 106 -12.68 11.13 -2.71
CA ARG A 106 -11.73 12.26 -2.69
C ARG A 106 -10.27 11.82 -2.71
N VAL A 107 -9.95 10.61 -2.23
CA VAL A 107 -8.58 10.10 -2.21
C VAL A 107 -8.26 9.16 -3.37
N ALA A 108 -9.26 8.79 -4.17
CA ALA A 108 -9.11 7.90 -5.32
C ALA A 108 -8.02 8.33 -6.33
N PRO A 109 -7.82 9.63 -6.63
CA PRO A 109 -6.74 10.06 -7.53
C PRO A 109 -5.32 9.81 -7.01
N TYR A 110 -5.16 9.51 -5.72
CA TYR A 110 -3.88 9.42 -5.03
C TYR A 110 -3.42 7.98 -4.75
N HIS A 111 -4.09 6.98 -5.34
CA HIS A 111 -3.72 5.58 -5.26
C HIS A 111 -3.99 4.82 -6.56
N ILE A 112 -3.33 3.69 -6.75
CA ILE A 112 -3.44 2.91 -8.00
C ILE A 112 -4.61 1.92 -8.04
N TRP A 113 -5.34 1.78 -6.94
CA TRP A 113 -6.39 0.79 -6.83
C TRP A 113 -7.67 1.18 -7.55
N THR A 114 -8.39 0.20 -8.10
CA THR A 114 -9.71 0.43 -8.68
C THR A 114 -10.71 0.87 -7.62
N THR A 115 -11.73 1.64 -8.05
CA THR A 115 -12.85 2.05 -7.19
C THR A 115 -13.54 0.85 -6.55
N ASP A 116 -13.77 -0.24 -7.30
CA ASP A 116 -14.38 -1.46 -6.76
C ASP A 116 -13.53 -2.08 -5.64
N TYR A 117 -12.21 -2.16 -5.83
CA TYR A 117 -11.32 -2.65 -4.78
C TYR A 117 -11.36 -1.76 -3.53
N ALA A 118 -11.22 -0.45 -3.70
CA ALA A 118 -11.26 0.50 -2.60
C ALA A 118 -12.59 0.42 -1.83
N ASN A 119 -13.72 0.34 -2.54
CA ASN A 119 -15.04 0.20 -1.94
C ASN A 119 -15.18 -1.10 -1.17
N LYS A 120 -14.68 -2.22 -1.69
CA LYS A 120 -14.66 -3.49 -0.95
C LYS A 120 -13.88 -3.38 0.36
N ARG A 121 -12.82 -2.58 0.40
CA ARG A 121 -12.03 -2.34 1.62
C ARG A 121 -12.80 -1.51 2.65
N LEU A 122 -13.52 -0.48 2.20
CA LEU A 122 -14.39 0.34 3.05
C LEU A 122 -15.50 -0.51 3.70
N HIS A 123 -16.18 -1.34 2.92
CA HIS A 123 -17.33 -2.13 3.39
C HIS A 123 -16.93 -3.42 4.14
N TRP A 124 -15.65 -3.81 4.12
CA TRP A 124 -15.18 -4.95 4.90
C TRP A 124 -15.10 -4.61 6.39
N ARG A 125 -15.84 -5.32 7.24
CA ARG A 125 -16.04 -4.98 8.67
C ARG A 125 -16.52 -3.52 8.81
N PRO A 126 -17.76 -3.21 8.38
CA PRO A 126 -18.25 -1.83 8.23
C PRO A 126 -18.35 -1.06 9.56
N LYS A 127 -18.29 -1.75 10.70
CA LYS A 127 -18.23 -1.12 12.04
C LYS A 127 -16.86 -0.53 12.38
N GLN A 128 -15.85 -0.76 11.55
CA GLN A 128 -14.50 -0.25 11.72
C GLN A 128 -14.20 0.67 10.54
N PRO A 129 -13.51 1.81 10.74
CA PRO A 129 -13.11 2.68 9.62
C PRO A 129 -12.08 1.99 8.73
N LEU A 130 -11.98 2.45 7.48
CA LEU A 130 -10.78 2.31 6.65
C LEU A 130 -9.73 3.30 7.15
N THR A 131 -8.46 2.92 7.11
CA THR A 131 -7.32 3.76 7.50
C THR A 131 -6.38 3.98 6.33
#